data_AF-A0A3A8ZKY3-F1
#
_entry.id   AF-A0A3A8ZKY3-F1
#
_cell.length_a   1.000
_cell.length_b   1.000
_cell.length_c   1.000
_cell.angle_alpha   90.00
_cell.angle_beta   90.00
_cell.angle_gamma   90.00
#
_symmetry.space_group_name_H-M   'P 1'
#
loop_
_entity.id
_entity.type
_entity.pdbx_description
1 polymer ?
#
loop_
_entity_poly.entity_id
_entity_poly.type
_entity_poly.pdbx_seq_one_letter_code
_entity_poly.pdbx_strand_id
1 'polypeptide(L)'
;MKVNFDKPIIEKECVLETVIGDLDNFYASASDIDRVNFFFILLASLHYYEENGDAVRAAHLSFLTAYYVFTPLTPPGSECLALHYMNKAVSLNPIPEYKEWLLIMGKGN
;
A
#
# COMPACT_ATOMS: atom_id res chain seq x y z
N MET A 1 -11.72 1.30 -6.46
CA MET A 1 -11.12 2.65 -6.24
C MET A 1 -10.91 3.44 -7.55
N LYS A 2 -11.13 4.77 -7.58
CA LYS A 2 -10.83 5.65 -8.74
C LYS A 2 -9.63 6.55 -8.40
N VAL A 3 -8.49 6.29 -9.03
CA VAL A 3 -7.26 7.08 -8.82
C VAL A 3 -7.35 8.39 -9.57
N ASN A 4 -7.06 9.50 -8.90
CA ASN A 4 -6.94 10.81 -9.53
C ASN A 4 -5.47 11.21 -9.59
N PHE A 5 -4.83 11.09 -10.75
CA PHE A 5 -3.42 11.44 -10.91
C PHE A 5 -3.13 12.94 -10.79
N ASP A 6 -4.15 13.81 -10.93
CA ASP A 6 -4.03 15.25 -10.70
C ASP A 6 -4.04 15.62 -9.19
N LYS A 7 -4.46 14.67 -8.34
CA LYS A 7 -4.46 14.80 -6.88
C LYS A 7 -3.77 13.58 -6.26
N PRO A 8 -2.44 13.59 -6.14
CA PRO A 8 -1.66 12.38 -5.85
C PRO A 8 -1.75 11.90 -4.39
N ILE A 9 -2.59 12.54 -3.56
CA ILE A 9 -2.84 12.16 -2.17
C ILE A 9 -4.26 11.59 -2.07
N ILE A 10 -4.36 10.35 -1.62
CA ILE A 10 -5.65 9.68 -1.39
C ILE A 10 -6.36 10.38 -0.22
N GLU A 11 -7.62 10.74 -0.43
CA GLU A 11 -8.44 11.42 0.58
C GLU A 11 -8.64 10.55 1.82
N LYS A 12 -8.71 11.19 2.98
CA LYS A 12 -8.62 10.51 4.29
C LYS A 12 -9.77 9.52 4.53
N GLU A 13 -10.93 9.77 3.94
CA GLU A 13 -12.10 8.90 3.95
C GLU A 13 -11.81 7.64 3.15
N CYS A 14 -11.25 7.79 1.95
CA CYS A 14 -10.97 6.69 1.04
C CYS A 14 -9.83 5.78 1.53
N VAL A 15 -8.86 6.31 2.28
CA VAL A 15 -7.71 5.50 2.75
C VAL A 15 -8.19 4.25 3.48
N LEU A 16 -9.00 4.40 4.53
CA LEU A 16 -9.40 3.26 5.37
C LEU A 16 -10.51 2.39 4.77
N GLU A 17 -11.18 2.88 3.73
CA GLU A 17 -12.18 2.11 2.96
C GLU A 17 -11.52 1.24 1.88
N THR A 18 -10.30 1.56 1.48
CA THR A 18 -9.58 0.83 0.42
C THR A 18 -9.11 -0.52 0.95
N VAL A 19 -9.54 -1.60 0.31
CA VAL A 19 -9.11 -2.96 0.69
C VAL A 19 -8.22 -3.57 -0.40
N ILE A 20 -7.52 -4.66 -0.09
CA ILE A 20 -6.63 -5.33 -1.06
C ILE A 20 -7.34 -5.72 -2.37
N GLY A 21 -8.63 -6.06 -2.33
CA GLY A 21 -9.40 -6.34 -3.55
C GLY A 21 -9.57 -5.13 -4.48
N ASP A 22 -9.56 -3.90 -3.95
CA ASP A 22 -9.53 -2.69 -4.78
C ASP A 22 -8.23 -2.56 -5.57
N LEU A 23 -7.11 -2.97 -4.97
CA LEU A 23 -5.78 -2.92 -5.58
C LEU A 23 -5.69 -3.92 -6.74
N ASP A 24 -6.19 -5.14 -6.54
CA ASP A 24 -6.25 -6.16 -7.59
C ASP A 24 -7.14 -5.71 -8.76
N ASN A 25 -8.32 -5.18 -8.45
CA ASN A 25 -9.26 -4.66 -9.47
C ASN A 25 -8.66 -3.50 -10.26
N PHE A 26 -7.96 -2.58 -9.58
CA PHE A 26 -7.23 -1.50 -10.23
C PHE A 26 -6.15 -2.07 -11.16
N TYR A 27 -5.30 -2.97 -10.67
CA TYR A 27 -4.22 -3.55 -11.45
C TYR A 27 -4.73 -4.29 -12.71
N ALA A 28 -5.82 -5.05 -12.57
CA ALA A 28 -6.41 -5.81 -13.67
C ALA A 28 -6.92 -4.93 -14.82
N SER A 29 -7.35 -3.70 -14.53
CA SER A 29 -7.96 -2.78 -15.50
C SER A 29 -7.06 -1.62 -15.94
N ALA A 30 -5.98 -1.35 -15.21
CA ALA A 30 -5.06 -0.24 -15.46
C ALA A 30 -4.06 -0.52 -16.60
N SER A 31 -3.57 0.56 -17.22
CA SER A 31 -2.42 0.50 -18.12
C SER A 31 -1.12 0.22 -17.35
N ASP A 32 -0.08 -0.24 -18.03
CA ASP A 32 1.23 -0.51 -17.39
C ASP A 32 1.82 0.72 -16.70
N ILE A 33 1.63 1.90 -17.30
CA ILE A 33 2.06 3.18 -16.71
C ILE A 33 1.24 3.49 -15.45
N ASP A 34 -0.08 3.32 -15.50
CA ASP A 34 -0.95 3.62 -14.36
C ASP A 34 -0.72 2.65 -13.20
N ARG A 35 -0.41 1.38 -13.49
CA ARG A 35 -0.02 0.39 -12.47
C ARG A 35 1.18 0.85 -11.67
N VAL A 36 2.20 1.38 -12.34
CA VAL A 36 3.41 1.92 -11.70
C VAL A 36 3.12 3.25 -11.01
N ASN A 37 2.40 4.16 -11.65
CA ASN A 37 2.05 5.45 -11.05
C ASN A 37 1.24 5.31 -9.78
N PHE A 38 0.37 4.29 -9.70
CA PHE A 38 -0.41 4.05 -8.51
C PHE A 38 0.45 3.65 -7.29
N PHE A 39 1.55 2.92 -7.49
CA PHE A 39 2.53 2.70 -6.42
C PHE A 39 3.07 4.03 -5.87
N PHE A 40 3.40 4.99 -6.75
CA PHE A 40 3.87 6.31 -6.32
C PHE A 40 2.79 7.12 -5.60
N ILE A 41 1.50 6.94 -5.94
CA ILE A 41 0.39 7.57 -5.21
C ILE A 41 0.23 6.97 -3.81
N LEU A 42 0.33 5.65 -3.66
CA LEU A 42 0.34 5.00 -2.34
C LEU A 42 1.50 5.54 -1.49
N LEU A 43 2.69 5.67 -2.08
CA LEU A 43 3.88 6.18 -1.41
C LEU A 43 3.75 7.66 -1.00
N ALA A 44 3.28 8.52 -1.91
CA ALA A 44 3.07 9.93 -1.62
C ALA A 44 2.02 10.14 -0.53
N SER A 45 0.92 9.38 -0.60
CA SER A 45 -0.13 9.40 0.43
C SER A 45 0.43 8.93 1.77
N LEU A 46 1.20 7.84 1.80
CA LEU A 46 1.83 7.31 3.01
C LEU A 46 2.65 8.40 3.70
N HIS A 47 3.57 9.03 2.98
CA HIS A 47 4.43 10.07 3.53
C HIS A 47 3.63 11.28 4.02
N TYR A 48 2.61 11.69 3.26
CA TYR A 48 1.73 12.78 3.68
C TYR A 48 1.07 12.51 5.04
N TYR A 49 0.47 11.33 5.24
CA TYR A 49 -0.18 11.02 6.53
C TYR A 49 0.83 10.78 7.66
N GLU A 50 1.99 10.20 7.36
CA GLU A 50 3.08 10.01 8.32
C GLU A 50 3.62 11.34 8.85
N GLU A 51 3.91 12.30 7.97
CA GLU A 51 4.39 13.64 8.30
C GLU A 51 3.36 14.48 9.08
N ASN A 52 2.07 14.24 8.83
CA ASN A 52 0.97 14.87 9.55
C ASN A 52 0.59 14.15 10.86
N GLY A 53 1.30 13.10 11.25
CA GLY A 53 1.10 12.37 12.51
C GLY A 53 -0.13 11.45 12.54
N ASP A 54 -0.75 11.15 11.39
CA ASP A 54 -1.85 10.19 11.30
C ASP A 54 -1.32 8.76 11.14
N ALA A 55 -0.86 8.20 12.26
CA ALA A 55 -0.25 6.88 12.29
C ALA A 55 -1.19 5.76 11.78
N VAL A 56 -2.51 5.89 11.97
CA VAL A 56 -3.47 4.86 11.54
C VAL A 56 -3.56 4.79 10.02
N ARG A 57 -3.71 5.95 9.35
CA ARG A 57 -3.74 6.00 7.88
C ARG A 57 -2.39 5.69 7.27
N ALA A 58 -1.31 6.17 7.86
CA ALA A 58 0.04 5.83 7.42
C ALA A 58 0.32 4.33 7.56
N ALA A 59 -0.14 3.68 8.64
CA ALA A 59 -0.02 2.23 8.77
C ALA A 59 -0.80 1.50 7.67
N HIS A 60 -2.04 1.92 7.42
CA HIS A 60 -2.88 1.29 6.41
C HIS A 60 -2.32 1.48 4.99
N LEU A 61 -1.83 2.67 4.64
CA LEU A 61 -1.16 2.91 3.37
C LEU A 61 0.15 2.15 3.24
N SER A 62 0.90 1.97 4.34
CA SER A 62 2.08 1.10 4.36
C SER A 62 1.69 -0.36 4.07
N PHE A 63 0.60 -0.85 4.64
CA PHE A 63 0.07 -2.18 4.35
C PHE A 63 -0.36 -2.32 2.88
N LEU A 64 -1.13 -1.37 2.35
CA LEU A 64 -1.57 -1.36 0.95
C LEU A 64 -0.36 -1.30 -0.01
N THR A 65 0.66 -0.50 0.32
CA THR A 65 1.91 -0.42 -0.45
C THR A 65 2.66 -1.75 -0.45
N ALA A 66 2.78 -2.38 0.73
CA ALA A 66 3.42 -3.68 0.87
C ALA A 66 2.70 -4.74 0.02
N TYR A 67 1.38 -4.82 0.15
CA TYR A 67 0.56 -5.75 -0.61
C TYR A 67 0.67 -5.51 -2.12
N TYR A 68 0.53 -4.26 -2.57
CA TYR A 68 0.56 -3.92 -3.99
C TYR A 68 1.88 -4.29 -4.66
N VAL A 69 3.01 -4.08 -3.98
CA VAL A 69 4.32 -4.47 -4.50
C VAL A 69 4.54 -5.99 -4.45
N PHE A 70 4.02 -6.65 -3.42
CA PHE A 70 4.18 -8.08 -3.23
C PHE A 70 3.33 -8.92 -4.19
N THR A 71 2.07 -8.55 -4.44
CA THR A 71 1.13 -9.43 -5.16
C THR A 71 0.88 -8.97 -6.60
N PRO A 72 0.30 -7.79 -6.88
CA PRO A 72 0.01 -7.41 -8.26
C PRO A 72 1.23 -6.89 -9.03
N LEU A 73 2.02 -5.95 -8.48
CA LEU A 73 3.05 -5.26 -9.26
C LEU A 73 4.37 -6.06 -9.42
N THR A 74 4.76 -6.82 -8.40
CA THR A 74 5.92 -7.74 -8.37
C THR A 74 7.19 -7.30 -9.11
N PRO A 75 7.70 -6.06 -8.92
CA PRO A 75 8.94 -5.63 -9.55
C PRO A 75 10.16 -6.41 -9.01
N PRO A 76 11.32 -6.35 -9.68
CA PRO A 76 12.57 -6.80 -9.08
C PRO A 76 12.79 -6.19 -7.69
N GLY A 77 13.09 -7.03 -6.69
CA GLY A 77 13.22 -6.60 -5.29
C GLY A 77 11.89 -6.39 -4.54
N SER A 78 10.77 -6.82 -5.11
CA SER A 78 9.43 -6.72 -4.51
C SER A 78 9.34 -7.23 -3.08
N GLU A 79 9.93 -8.39 -2.77
CA GLU A 79 9.92 -8.95 -1.41
C GLU A 79 10.59 -8.02 -0.39
N CYS A 80 11.74 -7.44 -0.74
CA CYS A 80 12.46 -6.51 0.14
C CYS A 80 11.63 -5.26 0.43
N LEU A 81 11.01 -4.68 -0.62
CA LEU A 81 10.14 -3.52 -0.49
C LEU A 81 8.87 -3.84 0.30
N ALA A 82 8.23 -4.98 0.00
CA ALA A 82 7.04 -5.43 0.69
C ALA A 82 7.29 -5.60 2.19
N LEU A 83 8.37 -6.30 2.57
CA LEU A 83 8.75 -6.46 3.97
C LEU A 83 9.06 -5.12 4.64
N HIS A 84 9.73 -4.18 3.95
CA HIS A 84 9.98 -2.85 4.49
C HIS A 84 8.68 -2.14 4.87
N TYR A 85 7.73 -2.03 3.95
CA TYR A 85 6.45 -1.35 4.21
C TYR A 85 5.56 -2.14 5.16
N MET A 86 5.59 -3.47 5.14
CA MET A 86 4.82 -4.29 6.08
C MET A 86 5.32 -4.12 7.52
N ASN A 87 6.64 -4.09 7.74
CA ASN A 87 7.22 -3.79 9.04
C ASN A 87 6.83 -2.37 9.51
N LYS A 88 6.82 -1.38 8.61
CA LYS A 88 6.34 -0.02 8.92
C LYS A 88 4.87 -0.03 9.33
N ALA A 89 4.00 -0.74 8.62
CA ALA A 89 2.58 -0.85 8.95
C ALA A 89 2.37 -1.42 10.37
N VAL A 90 3.06 -2.52 10.70
CA VAL A 90 3.01 -3.13 12.04
C VAL A 90 3.57 -2.19 13.11
N SER A 91 4.66 -1.46 12.81
CA SER A 91 5.26 -0.51 13.75
C SER A 91 4.35 0.68 14.05
N LEU A 92 3.62 1.18 13.05
CA LEU A 92 2.72 2.33 13.20
C LEU A 92 1.38 1.93 13.85
N ASN A 93 0.83 0.76 13.49
CA ASN A 93 -0.44 0.26 14.04
C ASN A 93 -0.50 -1.28 14.04
N PRO A 94 -0.15 -1.96 15.14
CA PRO A 94 0.07 -3.42 15.18
C PRO A 94 -1.23 -4.25 15.28
N ILE A 95 -2.16 -4.08 14.33
CA ILE A 95 -3.40 -4.86 14.28
C ILE A 95 -3.15 -6.30 13.82
N PRO A 96 -4.04 -7.27 14.16
CA PRO A 96 -3.85 -8.68 13.81
C PRO A 96 -3.62 -8.94 12.32
N GLU A 97 -4.42 -8.32 11.45
CA GLU A 97 -4.32 -8.46 9.99
C GLU A 97 -2.90 -8.15 9.47
N TYR A 98 -2.27 -7.08 9.96
CA TYR A 98 -0.93 -6.71 9.51
C TYR A 98 0.13 -7.71 9.97
N LYS A 99 -0.03 -8.28 11.17
CA LYS A 99 0.89 -9.32 11.65
C LYS A 99 0.75 -10.60 10.84
N GLU A 100 -0.46 -10.97 10.46
CA GLU A 100 -0.73 -12.13 9.60
C GLU A 100 -0.08 -11.95 8.22
N TRP A 101 -0.25 -10.77 7.61
CA TRP A 101 0.37 -10.46 6.32
C TRP A 101 1.90 -10.39 6.39
N LEU A 102 2.48 -9.89 7.48
CA LEU A 102 3.93 -9.94 7.70
C LEU A 102 4.46 -11.38 7.73
N LEU A 103 3.73 -12.30 8.36
CA LEU A 103 4.09 -13.72 8.38
C LEU A 103 3.93 -14.40 7.01
N ILE A 104 2.94 -13.97 6.21
CA ILE A 104 2.74 -14.45 4.85
C ILE A 104 3.90 -13.99 3.96
N MET A 105 4.18 -12.68 3.92
CA MET A 105 5.26 -12.11 3.09
C MET A 105 6.65 -12.59 3.50
N GLY A 106 6.87 -12.87 4.79
CA GLY A 106 8.13 -13.40 5.29
C GLY A 106 8.45 -14.83 4.83
N LYS A 107 7.51 -15.53 4.17
CA LYS A 107 7.75 -16.85 3.55
C LYS A 107 8.23 -16.75 2.10
N GLY A 108 8.36 -15.53 1.56
CA GLY A 108 8.62 -15.30 0.15
C GLY A 108 7.35 -15.33 -0.70
N ASN A 109 7.50 -14.92 -1.95
CA ASN A 109 6.44 -14.85 -2.95
C ASN A 109 6.42 -16.09 -3.84
#